data_AF-A0A0N0JKY0-F1
#
_entry.id   AF-A0A0N0JKY0-F1
#
_cell.length_a   1.000
_cell.length_b   1.000
_cell.length_c   1.000
_cell.angle_alpha   90.00
_cell.angle_beta   90.00
_cell.angle_gamma   90.00
#
_symmetry.space_group_name_H-M   'P 1'
#
loop_
_entity.id
_entity.type
_entity.pdbx_description
1 polymer ?
#
loop_
_entity_poly.entity_id
_entity_poly.type
_entity_poly.pdbx_seq_one_letter_code
_entity_poly.pdbx_strand_id
1 'polypeptide(L)'
;MTLRLVPALLAASLLLGLSSVSLSPAHAQGSTLTRAQVKMDRDAFLAIARWDESLGNWVLKDNMPMPAGVASREEVKAMRDKFLSAHTWDENTAQWLPIQGTPRDMSKLTREQVKMETSRFLKTHRFDESSSTWVARAR
;
A
#
# COMPACT_ATOMS: atom_id res chain seq x y z
N MET A 1 63.66 -4.61 13.47
CA MET A 1 64.14 -5.68 14.38
C MET A 1 63.30 -5.54 15.64
N THR A 2 62.48 -6.47 16.13
CA THR A 2 62.42 -7.94 16.02
C THR A 2 60.96 -8.40 16.20
N LEU A 3 60.74 -9.61 15.71
CA LEU A 3 59.49 -10.30 15.42
C LEU A 3 58.88 -11.00 16.68
N ARG A 4 57.60 -11.37 16.55
CA ARG A 4 56.84 -12.44 17.27
C ARG A 4 56.17 -12.01 18.59
N LEU A 5 55.01 -12.53 19.00
CA LEU A 5 54.44 -13.88 18.81
C LEU A 5 52.94 -13.80 19.15
N VAL A 6 52.07 -14.31 18.27
CA VAL A 6 50.72 -14.75 18.66
C VAL A 6 50.86 -16.11 19.34
N PRO A 7 50.12 -16.37 20.43
CA PRO A 7 49.36 -17.60 20.44
C PRO A 7 47.90 -17.33 20.82
N ALA A 8 47.03 -17.79 19.93
CA ALA A 8 45.68 -18.22 20.28
C ALA A 8 45.77 -19.33 21.32
N LEU A 9 44.84 -19.36 22.29
CA LEU A 9 44.18 -20.59 22.75
C LEU A 9 43.06 -20.26 23.75
N LEU A 10 41.98 -21.04 23.64
CA LEU A 10 40.87 -21.28 24.57
C LEU A 10 39.87 -20.13 24.82
N ALA A 11 38.58 -20.35 24.92
CA ALA A 11 37.69 -21.49 24.65
C ALA A 11 36.28 -21.00 25.01
N ALA A 12 35.31 -21.39 24.20
CA ALA A 12 33.89 -21.58 24.50
C ALA A 12 33.34 -20.94 25.80
N SER A 13 32.48 -19.94 25.63
CA SER A 13 31.34 -19.73 26.51
C SER A 13 30.11 -19.47 25.65
N LEU A 14 29.49 -20.58 25.28
CA LEU A 14 28.15 -20.68 24.74
C LEU A 14 27.18 -20.23 25.85
N LEU A 15 26.67 -19.00 25.79
CA LEU A 15 25.50 -18.62 26.57
C LEU A 15 24.46 -18.04 25.61
N LEU A 16 23.40 -18.84 25.46
CA LEU A 16 22.17 -18.51 24.76
C LEU A 16 21.57 -17.22 25.37
N GLY A 17 21.71 -16.11 24.66
CA GLY A 17 20.85 -14.95 24.83
C GLY A 17 19.68 -15.06 23.85
N LEU A 18 18.67 -15.88 24.16
CA LEU A 18 17.36 -15.71 23.53
C LEU A 18 16.81 -14.37 23.99
N SER A 19 17.09 -13.31 23.24
CA SER A 19 16.34 -12.07 23.33
C SER A 19 14.91 -12.39 22.92
N SER A 20 14.05 -12.55 23.92
CA SER A 20 12.61 -12.68 23.77
C SER A 20 12.12 -11.53 22.88
N VAL A 21 11.83 -11.83 21.61
CA VAL A 21 10.99 -10.97 20.80
C VAL A 21 9.63 -11.01 21.47
N SER A 22 9.35 -10.02 22.32
CA SER A 22 7.98 -9.68 22.68
C SER A 22 7.29 -9.23 21.40
N LEU A 23 6.71 -10.19 20.67
CA LEU A 23 5.62 -9.95 19.75
C LEU A 23 4.51 -9.34 20.61
N SER A 24 4.51 -8.02 20.71
CA SER A 24 3.33 -7.28 21.10
C SER A 24 2.31 -7.60 20.01
N PRO A 25 1.22 -8.33 20.29
CA PRO A 25 0.15 -8.33 19.34
C PRO A 25 -0.39 -6.90 19.41
N ALA A 26 -0.22 -6.14 18.35
CA ALA A 26 -1.06 -4.98 18.11
C ALA A 26 -2.49 -5.49 17.86
N HIS A 27 -3.13 -6.03 18.89
CA HIS A 27 -4.57 -6.00 18.98
C HIS A 27 -4.88 -4.53 19.15
N ALA A 28 -5.27 -3.90 18.04
CA ALA A 28 -6.11 -2.72 18.11
C ALA A 28 -7.13 -2.98 19.22
N GLN A 29 -7.11 -2.16 20.27
CA GLN A 29 -8.16 -2.14 21.27
C GLN A 29 -9.41 -1.58 20.59
N GLY A 30 -10.00 -2.38 19.70
CA GLY A 30 -11.32 -2.16 19.17
C GLY A 30 -12.28 -2.49 20.30
N SER A 31 -13.02 -1.49 20.76
CA SER A 31 -14.22 -1.67 21.56
C SER A 31 -15.02 -2.87 21.04
N THR A 32 -15.28 -3.86 21.89
CA THR A 32 -16.02 -5.07 21.51
C THR A 32 -17.43 -4.68 21.08
N LEU A 33 -17.69 -4.62 19.76
CA LEU A 33 -19.00 -4.27 19.24
C LEU A 33 -20.03 -5.28 19.73
N THR A 34 -21.18 -4.80 20.19
CA THR A 34 -22.27 -5.70 20.59
C THR A 34 -22.83 -6.40 19.35
N ARG A 35 -23.41 -7.59 19.53
CA ARG A 35 -24.11 -8.30 18.45
C ARG A 35 -25.19 -7.43 17.79
N ALA A 36 -25.86 -6.58 18.57
CA ALA A 36 -26.86 -5.66 18.07
C ALA A 36 -26.25 -4.60 17.14
N GLN A 37 -25.09 -4.03 17.52
CA GLN A 37 -24.36 -3.07 16.69
C GLN A 37 -23.91 -3.70 15.36
N VAL A 38 -23.33 -4.89 15.40
CA VAL A 38 -22.89 -5.61 14.19
C VAL A 38 -24.06 -5.90 13.25
N LYS A 39 -25.22 -6.27 13.80
CA LYS A 39 -26.43 -6.47 12.99
C LYS A 39 -26.88 -5.17 12.31
N MET A 40 -26.89 -4.07 13.06
CA MET A 40 -27.27 -2.76 12.54
C MET A 40 -26.32 -2.31 11.42
N ASP A 41 -25.01 -2.40 11.64
CA ASP A 41 -23.99 -2.01 10.65
C ASP A 41 -24.08 -2.86 9.38
N ARG A 42 -24.30 -4.17 9.52
CA ARG A 42 -24.53 -5.08 8.40
C ARG A 42 -25.77 -4.68 7.61
N ASP A 43 -26.89 -4.45 8.29
CA ASP A 43 -28.16 -4.13 7.64
C ASP A 43 -28.06 -2.77 6.92
N ALA A 44 -27.33 -1.80 7.47
CA ALA A 44 -27.01 -0.54 6.82
C ALA A 44 -26.14 -0.71 5.57
N PHE A 45 -25.11 -1.57 5.62
CA PHE A 45 -24.29 -1.88 4.44
C PHE A 45 -25.11 -2.57 3.34
N LEU A 46 -25.91 -3.58 3.68
CA LEU A 46 -26.76 -4.30 2.72
C LEU A 46 -27.89 -3.44 2.15
N ALA A 47 -28.27 -2.36 2.83
CA ALA A 47 -29.22 -1.38 2.29
C ALA A 47 -28.63 -0.67 1.07
N ILE A 48 -27.32 -0.39 1.05
CA ILE A 48 -26.65 0.42 0.02
C ILE A 48 -25.80 -0.40 -0.96
N ALA A 49 -25.40 -1.61 -0.59
CA ALA A 49 -24.51 -2.46 -1.39
C ALA A 49 -25.22 -3.74 -1.86
N ARG A 50 -24.78 -4.27 -3.00
CA ARG A 50 -25.13 -5.60 -3.50
C ARG A 50 -23.88 -6.37 -3.88
N TRP A 51 -23.91 -7.69 -3.73
CA TRP A 51 -22.87 -8.53 -4.31
C TRP A 51 -23.04 -8.58 -5.82
N ASP A 52 -21.98 -8.35 -6.57
CA ASP A 52 -21.92 -8.54 -8.01
C ASP A 52 -21.17 -9.83 -8.32
N GLU A 53 -21.91 -10.89 -8.70
CA GLU A 53 -21.30 -12.19 -8.97
C GLU A 53 -20.34 -12.16 -10.17
N SER A 54 -20.58 -11.30 -11.15
CA SER A 54 -19.76 -11.24 -12.36
C SER A 54 -18.37 -10.67 -12.09
N LEU A 55 -18.29 -9.76 -11.13
CA LEU A 55 -17.04 -9.11 -10.70
C LEU A 55 -16.45 -9.78 -9.45
N GLY A 56 -17.23 -10.62 -8.76
CA GLY A 56 -16.84 -11.25 -7.49
C GLY A 56 -16.56 -10.22 -6.40
N ASN A 57 -17.30 -9.11 -6.36
CA ASN A 57 -17.10 -8.03 -5.39
C ASN A 57 -18.42 -7.37 -4.94
N TRP A 58 -18.36 -6.61 -3.84
CA TRP A 58 -19.47 -5.75 -3.42
C TRP A 58 -19.47 -4.44 -4.22
N VAL A 59 -20.63 -4.06 -4.73
CA VAL A 59 -20.85 -2.79 -5.45
C VAL A 59 -21.97 -1.99 -4.79
N LEU A 60 -21.91 -0.67 -4.88
CA LEU A 60 -23.03 0.19 -4.49
C LEU A 60 -24.22 -0.05 -5.44
N LYS A 61 -25.43 -0.03 -4.90
CA LYS A 61 -26.66 -0.04 -5.70
C LYS A 61 -26.76 1.23 -6.53
N ASP A 62 -27.37 1.13 -7.71
CA ASP A 62 -27.49 2.25 -8.65
C ASP A 62 -28.12 3.48 -8.00
N ASN A 63 -27.59 4.66 -8.34
CA ASN A 63 -28.00 5.97 -7.79
C ASN A 63 -27.71 6.22 -6.30
N MET A 64 -26.97 5.34 -5.61
CA MET A 64 -26.49 5.67 -4.27
C MET A 64 -25.29 6.63 -4.36
N PRO A 65 -25.31 7.76 -3.62
CA PRO A 65 -24.16 8.63 -3.54
C PRO A 65 -22.99 7.89 -2.91
N MET A 66 -21.78 8.14 -3.42
CA MET A 66 -20.56 7.66 -2.80
C MET A 66 -20.50 8.17 -1.36
N PRO A 67 -20.09 7.35 -0.37
CA PRO A 67 -19.95 7.80 1.01
C PRO A 67 -19.12 9.09 1.08
N ALA A 68 -19.59 10.06 1.85
CA ALA A 68 -18.91 11.34 1.99
C ALA A 68 -17.48 11.13 2.51
N GLY A 69 -16.51 11.79 1.86
CA GLY A 69 -15.09 11.66 2.20
C GLY A 69 -14.35 10.51 1.53
N VAL A 70 -15.02 9.71 0.69
CA VAL A 70 -14.34 8.69 -0.14
C VAL A 70 -14.13 9.25 -1.56
N ALA A 71 -12.87 9.26 -2.00
CA ALA A 71 -12.53 9.65 -3.37
C ALA A 71 -13.12 8.66 -4.38
N SER A 72 -13.68 9.19 -5.47
CA SER A 72 -14.19 8.38 -6.57
C SER A 72 -13.10 7.61 -7.28
N ARG A 73 -13.48 6.52 -7.95
CA ARG A 73 -12.53 5.72 -8.74
C ARG A 73 -11.85 6.58 -9.81
N GLU A 74 -12.60 7.49 -10.41
CA GLU A 74 -12.14 8.43 -11.43
C GLU A 74 -11.11 9.40 -10.85
N GLU A 75 -11.34 9.94 -9.65
CA GLU A 75 -10.40 10.80 -8.93
C GLU A 75 -9.14 10.05 -8.52
N VAL A 76 -9.28 8.86 -7.93
CA VAL A 76 -8.15 8.00 -7.55
C VAL A 76 -7.27 7.69 -8.76
N LYS A 77 -7.89 7.40 -9.90
CA LYS A 77 -7.20 7.18 -11.17
C LYS A 77 -6.53 8.47 -11.67
N ALA A 78 -7.22 9.61 -11.64
CA ALA A 78 -6.67 10.89 -12.08
C ALA A 78 -5.45 11.31 -11.24
N MET A 79 -5.48 11.07 -9.91
CA MET A 79 -4.34 11.32 -9.03
C MET A 79 -3.12 10.46 -9.40
N ARG A 80 -3.34 9.18 -9.70
CA ARG A 80 -2.27 8.30 -10.20
C ARG A 80 -1.75 8.80 -11.55
N ASP A 81 -2.63 9.10 -12.49
CA ASP A 81 -2.24 9.51 -13.84
C ASP A 81 -1.48 10.85 -13.81
N LYS A 82 -1.80 11.73 -12.86
CA LYS A 82 -1.03 12.95 -12.55
C LYS A 82 0.36 12.64 -11.98
N PHE A 83 0.51 11.63 -11.13
CA PHE A 83 1.83 11.19 -10.67
C PHE A 83 2.66 10.65 -11.83
N LEU A 84 2.08 9.76 -12.63
CA LEU A 84 2.71 9.14 -13.80
C LEU A 84 3.03 10.14 -14.92
N SER A 85 2.35 11.29 -14.98
CA SER A 85 2.71 12.34 -15.94
C SER A 85 3.95 13.12 -15.52
N ALA A 86 4.25 13.16 -14.22
CA ALA A 86 5.37 13.92 -13.64
C ALA A 86 6.58 13.07 -13.27
N HIS A 87 6.45 11.74 -13.27
CA HIS A 87 7.52 10.81 -12.87
C HIS A 87 7.69 9.70 -13.90
N THR A 88 8.92 9.18 -13.97
CA THR A 88 9.26 7.98 -14.74
C THR A 88 9.89 6.93 -13.84
N TRP A 89 9.68 5.66 -14.14
CA TRP A 89 10.33 4.57 -13.42
C TRP A 89 11.74 4.34 -13.95
N ASP A 90 12.74 4.39 -13.08
CA ASP A 90 14.10 3.95 -13.39
C ASP A 90 14.31 2.51 -12.92
N GLU A 91 14.59 1.62 -13.87
CA GLU A 91 14.82 0.20 -13.60
C GLU A 91 16.14 -0.07 -12.88
N ASN A 92 17.14 0.80 -13.06
CA ASN A 92 18.47 0.58 -12.47
C ASN A 92 18.45 0.82 -10.96
N THR A 93 17.76 1.88 -10.54
CA THR A 93 17.66 2.27 -9.12
C THR A 93 16.40 1.75 -8.44
N ALA A 94 15.46 1.19 -9.21
CA ALA A 94 14.12 0.78 -8.76
C ALA A 94 13.40 1.92 -8.01
N GLN A 95 13.41 3.11 -8.62
CA GLN A 95 12.84 4.33 -8.05
C GLN A 95 12.03 5.11 -9.09
N TRP A 96 11.09 5.91 -8.59
CA TRP A 96 10.40 6.92 -9.38
C TRP A 96 11.24 8.18 -9.40
N LEU A 97 11.67 8.58 -10.59
CA LEU A 97 12.43 9.82 -10.80
C LEU A 97 11.50 10.90 -11.36
N PRO A 98 11.57 12.14 -10.85
CA PRO A 98 10.82 13.25 -11.41
C PRO A 98 11.32 13.55 -12.83
N ILE A 99 10.39 13.79 -13.74
CA ILE A 99 10.68 14.28 -15.08
C ILE A 99 11.07 15.75 -14.97
N GLN A 100 12.24 16.11 -15.50
CA GLN A 100 12.69 17.49 -15.53
C GLN A 100 11.91 18.26 -16.62
N GLY A 101 11.33 19.41 -16.26
CA GLY A 101 10.57 20.26 -17.19
C GLY A 101 9.07 19.95 -17.23
N THR A 102 8.50 19.91 -18.43
CA THR A 102 7.04 19.78 -18.62
C THR A 102 6.57 18.34 -18.36
N PRO A 103 5.50 18.12 -17.59
CA PRO A 103 4.88 16.80 -17.44
C PRO A 103 4.53 16.18 -18.80
N ARG A 104 4.72 14.86 -18.93
CA ARG A 104 4.43 14.16 -20.17
C ARG A 104 2.93 14.10 -20.44
N ASP A 105 2.58 14.13 -21.72
CA ASP A 105 1.22 13.91 -22.17
C ASP A 105 0.88 12.41 -22.14
N MET A 106 0.07 12.00 -21.18
CA MET A 106 -0.35 10.61 -20.99
C MET A 106 -1.16 10.07 -22.18
N SER A 107 -1.77 10.92 -23.01
CA SER A 107 -2.54 10.50 -24.19
C SER A 107 -1.66 9.96 -25.32
N LYS A 108 -0.36 10.29 -25.31
CA LYS A 108 0.62 9.84 -26.30
C LYS A 108 1.22 8.47 -26.00
N LEU A 109 0.94 7.92 -24.81
CA LEU A 109 1.44 6.61 -24.40
C LEU A 109 0.55 5.50 -24.95
N THR A 110 1.16 4.38 -25.29
CA THR A 110 0.39 3.18 -25.64
C THR A 110 -0.31 2.61 -24.40
N ARG A 111 -1.38 1.85 -24.63
CA ARG A 111 -2.11 1.19 -23.53
C ARG A 111 -1.21 0.26 -22.72
N GLU A 112 -0.28 -0.40 -23.40
CA GLU A 112 0.70 -1.31 -22.81
C GLU A 112 1.70 -0.56 -21.91
N GLN A 113 2.18 0.60 -22.34
CA GLN A 113 3.06 1.46 -21.54
C GLN A 113 2.36 1.95 -20.27
N VAL A 114 1.14 2.47 -20.41
CA VAL A 114 0.33 2.91 -19.26
C VAL A 114 0.07 1.76 -18.29
N LYS A 115 -0.24 0.56 -18.81
CA LYS A 115 -0.47 -0.63 -17.99
C LYS A 115 0.79 -1.04 -17.22
N MET A 116 1.95 -1.04 -17.87
CA MET A 116 3.23 -1.39 -17.25
C MET A 116 3.56 -0.44 -16.10
N GLU A 117 3.48 0.86 -16.35
CA GLU A 117 3.78 1.87 -15.34
C GLU A 117 2.76 1.88 -14.20
N THR A 118 1.48 1.71 -14.52
CA THR A 118 0.44 1.52 -13.50
C THR A 118 0.78 0.33 -12.60
N SER A 119 1.20 -0.80 -13.18
CA SER A 119 1.60 -1.98 -12.39
C SER A 119 2.77 -1.69 -11.45
N ARG A 120 3.81 -0.99 -11.94
CA ARG A 120 4.96 -0.57 -11.12
C ARG A 120 4.54 0.40 -10.01
N PHE A 121 3.62 1.31 -10.32
CA PHE A 121 3.14 2.29 -9.36
C PHE A 121 2.36 1.60 -8.25
N LEU A 122 1.45 0.69 -8.57
CA LEU A 122 0.65 -0.05 -7.59
C LEU A 122 1.49 -1.02 -6.74
N LYS A 123 2.66 -1.46 -7.22
CA LYS A 123 3.64 -2.21 -6.42
C LYS A 123 4.36 -1.36 -5.38
N THR A 124 4.51 -0.06 -5.64
CA THR A 124 5.30 0.86 -4.81
C THR A 124 4.44 1.81 -3.99
N HIS A 125 3.17 1.97 -4.35
CA HIS A 125 2.22 2.86 -3.72
C HIS A 125 0.95 2.11 -3.33
N ARG A 126 0.23 2.64 -2.35
CA ARG A 126 -1.13 2.24 -1.99
C ARG A 126 -1.97 3.49 -1.82
N PHE A 127 -3.26 3.38 -2.11
CA PHE A 127 -4.19 4.46 -1.79
C PHE A 127 -4.49 4.39 -0.29
N ASP A 128 -4.29 5.50 0.41
CA ASP A 128 -4.69 5.66 1.79
C ASP A 128 -6.06 6.35 1.82
N GLU A 129 -7.09 5.57 2.15
CA GLU A 129 -8.47 6.06 2.19
C GLU A 129 -8.66 7.14 3.27
N SER A 130 -7.89 7.09 4.35
CA SER A 130 -8.04 8.04 5.47
C SER A 130 -7.60 9.46 5.11
N SER A 131 -6.52 9.58 4.33
CA SER A 131 -6.01 10.86 3.82
C SER A 131 -6.41 11.13 2.38
N SER A 132 -7.15 10.20 1.75
CA SER A 132 -7.56 10.25 0.35
C SER A 132 -6.41 10.56 -0.61
N THR A 133 -5.24 9.95 -0.40
CA THR A 133 -4.03 10.18 -1.20
C THR A 133 -3.26 8.90 -1.52
N TRP A 134 -2.40 8.97 -2.52
CA TRP A 134 -1.43 7.90 -2.79
C TRP A 134 -0.22 8.03 -1.87
N VAL A 135 0.07 6.99 -1.10
CA VAL A 135 1.24 6.93 -0.22
C VAL A 135 2.19 5.83 -0.67
N ALA A 136 3.49 6.06 -0.51
CA ALA A 136 4.49 5.02 -0.74
C ALA A 136 4.26 3.85 0.25
N ARG A 137 4.47 2.63 -0.23
CA ARG A 137 4.50 1.45 0.63
C ARG A 137 5.79 1.48 1.45
N ALA A 138 5.69 1.08 2.71
CA ALA A 138 6.89 0.82 3.51
C ALA A 138 7.64 -0.36 2.84
N ARG A 139 8.96 -0.20 2.70
CA ARG A 139 9.86 -1.24 2.17
C ARG A 139 10.19 -2.25 3.26
#